data_AF-A0A7J6FC07-F1
#
_entry.id   AF-A0A7J6FC07-F1
#
_cell.length_a   1.000
_cell.length_b   1.000
_cell.length_c   1.000
_cell.angle_alpha   90.00
_cell.angle_beta   90.00
_cell.angle_gamma   90.00
#
_symmetry.space_group_name_H-M   'P 1'
#
loop_
_entity.id
_entity.type
_entity.pdbx_description
1 polymer ?
#
loop_
_entity_poly.entity_id
_entity_poly.type
_entity_poly.pdbx_seq_one_letter_code
_entity_poly.pdbx_strand_id
1 'polypeptide(L)'
;MGKYFFRTTARTLKDDFYNLILEVRKIVIPAFRNKMNSKHQTPQDLFTKEHSQLMKESEKWMKKNANICLLVATIIVTIIFQANSDISNDQKPNSSPSSSILKDFLSISNIIAMSSSSIAIMLNLFIIISRFSEDDLFLPLLLAFIIGILSLYVSVIFMMTSFCLTTFMATESLAIIICAIELELLPIILFPYLVRPIFIDLIDSICCSQSKYFVLY
;
A
#
# COMPACT_ATOMS: atom_id res chain seq x y z
N MET A 1 18.97 -23.26 -11.24
CA MET A 1 17.81 -24.19 -11.33
C MET A 1 16.93 -24.24 -10.07
N GLY A 2 17.45 -24.08 -8.83
CA GLY A 2 16.65 -24.23 -7.60
C GLY A 2 15.52 -23.19 -7.33
N LYS A 3 15.61 -21.96 -7.86
CA LYS A 3 14.57 -20.92 -7.65
C LYS A 3 13.26 -21.19 -8.40
N TYR A 4 13.31 -21.91 -9.52
CA TYR A 4 12.11 -22.29 -10.27
C TYR A 4 11.38 -23.46 -9.60
N PHE A 5 12.13 -24.44 -9.09
CA PHE A 5 11.60 -25.60 -8.37
C PHE A 5 10.85 -25.18 -7.11
N PHE A 6 11.42 -24.32 -6.26
CA PHE A 6 10.74 -23.83 -5.05
C PHE A 6 9.47 -23.02 -5.36
N ARG A 7 9.45 -22.30 -6.48
CA ARG A 7 8.30 -21.48 -6.90
C ARG A 7 7.18 -22.33 -7.49
N THR A 8 7.49 -23.47 -8.09
CA THR A 8 6.49 -24.46 -8.53
C THR A 8 5.94 -25.25 -7.35
N THR A 9 6.79 -25.71 -6.42
CA THR A 9 6.35 -26.48 -5.25
C THR A 9 5.51 -25.63 -4.29
N ALA A 10 5.82 -24.34 -4.12
CA ALA A 10 5.01 -23.42 -3.32
C ALA A 10 3.66 -23.09 -3.98
N ARG A 11 3.59 -23.12 -5.31
CA ARG A 11 2.34 -22.89 -6.05
C ARG A 11 1.44 -24.12 -6.00
N THR A 12 2.01 -25.31 -6.16
CA THR A 12 1.28 -26.59 -5.97
C THR A 12 0.83 -26.78 -4.53
N LEU A 13 1.65 -26.41 -3.53
CA LEU A 13 1.21 -26.40 -2.11
C LEU A 13 0.10 -25.38 -1.84
N LYS A 14 0.14 -24.21 -2.49
CA LYS A 14 -0.94 -23.21 -2.38
C LYS A 14 -2.22 -23.72 -3.03
N ASP A 15 -2.14 -24.36 -4.19
CA ASP A 15 -3.28 -24.91 -4.92
C ASP A 15 -3.87 -26.15 -4.19
N ASP A 16 -3.04 -27.03 -3.65
CA ASP A 16 -3.46 -28.17 -2.82
C ASP A 16 -4.09 -27.72 -1.51
N PHE A 17 -3.52 -26.69 -0.86
CA PHE A 17 -4.12 -26.10 0.34
C PHE A 17 -5.46 -25.41 0.04
N TYR A 18 -5.58 -24.74 -1.12
CA TYR A 18 -6.83 -24.11 -1.55
C TYR A 18 -7.90 -25.15 -1.88
N ASN A 19 -7.52 -26.25 -2.54
CA ASN A 19 -8.39 -27.39 -2.81
C ASN A 19 -8.81 -28.10 -1.52
N LEU A 20 -7.91 -28.23 -0.55
CA LEU A 20 -8.22 -28.82 0.76
C LEU A 20 -9.17 -27.93 1.57
N ILE A 21 -9.02 -26.59 1.51
CA ILE A 21 -9.98 -25.65 2.08
C ILE A 21 -11.35 -25.76 1.38
N LEU A 22 -11.38 -25.94 0.06
CA LEU A 22 -12.61 -26.11 -0.71
C LEU A 22 -13.29 -27.46 -0.46
N GLU A 23 -12.52 -28.53 -0.27
CA GLU A 23 -13.04 -29.84 0.12
C GLU A 23 -13.58 -29.82 1.55
N VAL A 24 -12.84 -29.23 2.50
CA VAL A 24 -13.33 -29.00 3.86
C VAL A 24 -14.59 -28.12 3.83
N ARG A 25 -14.66 -27.10 2.97
CA ARG A 25 -15.86 -26.27 2.76
C ARG A 25 -17.05 -27.07 2.21
N LYS A 26 -16.81 -28.04 1.32
CA LYS A 26 -17.85 -28.96 0.81
C LYS A 26 -18.34 -29.95 1.88
N ILE A 27 -17.49 -30.30 2.84
CA ILE A 27 -17.80 -31.22 3.94
C ILE A 27 -18.45 -30.49 5.14
N VAL A 28 -18.14 -29.20 5.35
CA VAL A 28 -18.74 -28.39 6.41
C VAL A 28 -20.19 -28.10 6.06
N ILE A 29 -21.07 -28.97 6.56
CA ILE A 29 -22.52 -28.83 6.49
C ILE A 29 -22.89 -27.49 7.17
N PRO A 30 -23.79 -26.67 6.59
CA PRO A 30 -24.35 -25.48 7.24
C PRO A 30 -24.89 -25.74 8.66
N ALA A 31 -25.21 -26.99 8.99
CA ALA A 31 -25.61 -27.47 10.31
C ALA A 31 -24.53 -27.35 11.39
N PHE A 32 -23.23 -27.34 11.05
CA PHE A 32 -22.13 -27.23 12.02
C PHE A 32 -21.80 -25.80 12.44
N ARG A 33 -22.39 -24.83 11.75
CA ARG A 33 -22.14 -23.39 11.86
C ARG A 33 -22.49 -22.81 13.22
N ASN A 34 -23.54 -23.36 13.82
CA ASN A 34 -24.00 -23.06 15.18
C ASN A 34 -23.74 -24.22 16.14
N LYS A 35 -23.03 -25.28 15.70
CA LYS A 35 -22.80 -26.45 16.54
C LYS A 35 -21.79 -26.09 17.61
N MET A 36 -22.27 -26.03 18.84
CA MET A 36 -21.43 -25.71 19.97
C MET A 36 -20.49 -26.87 20.30
N ASN A 37 -19.25 -26.56 20.69
CA ASN A 37 -18.34 -27.54 21.26
C ASN A 37 -18.80 -27.95 22.69
N SER A 38 -18.09 -28.87 23.33
CA SER A 38 -18.37 -29.31 24.71
C SER A 38 -18.33 -28.19 25.77
N LYS A 39 -17.77 -27.02 25.42
CA LYS A 39 -17.72 -25.80 26.23
C LYS A 39 -18.80 -24.76 25.82
N HIS A 40 -19.82 -25.17 25.08
CA HIS A 40 -20.91 -24.29 24.59
C HIS A 40 -20.43 -23.14 23.69
N GLN A 41 -19.29 -23.29 23.02
CA GLN A 41 -18.74 -22.28 22.12
C GLN A 41 -19.06 -22.64 20.67
N THR A 42 -19.57 -21.69 19.90
CA THR A 42 -19.69 -21.86 18.45
C THR A 42 -18.31 -21.89 17.79
N PRO A 43 -18.18 -22.43 16.56
CA PRO A 43 -16.93 -22.35 15.81
C PRO A 43 -16.43 -20.90 15.64
N GLN A 44 -17.35 -19.93 15.60
CA GLN A 44 -17.03 -18.49 15.55
C GLN A 44 -16.45 -18.00 16.87
N ASP A 45 -17.06 -18.33 18.02
CA ASP A 45 -16.53 -17.96 19.34
C ASP A 45 -15.14 -18.55 19.60
N LEU A 46 -14.93 -19.80 19.17
CA LEU A 46 -13.64 -20.46 19.29
C LEU A 46 -12.60 -19.80 18.36
N PHE A 47 -12.97 -19.49 17.12
CA PHE A 47 -12.09 -18.80 16.17
C PHE A 47 -11.69 -17.41 16.69
N THR A 48 -12.66 -16.59 17.11
CA THR A 48 -12.42 -15.24 17.63
C THR A 48 -11.56 -15.26 18.89
N LYS A 49 -11.79 -16.24 19.79
CA LYS A 49 -10.97 -16.40 20.99
C LYS A 49 -9.53 -16.74 20.66
N GLU A 50 -9.30 -17.74 19.81
CA GLU A 50 -7.95 -18.18 19.40
C GLU A 50 -7.23 -17.11 18.54
N HIS A 51 -7.94 -16.34 17.72
CA HIS A 51 -7.34 -15.30 16.87
C HIS A 51 -7.32 -13.89 17.47
N SER A 52 -7.86 -13.69 18.67
CA SER A 52 -7.92 -12.37 19.32
C SER A 52 -6.53 -11.75 19.55
N GLN A 53 -5.52 -12.58 19.82
CA GLN A 53 -4.14 -12.12 20.00
C GLN A 53 -3.53 -11.68 18.66
N LEU A 54 -3.71 -12.47 17.59
CA LEU A 54 -3.25 -12.13 16.25
C LEU A 54 -3.91 -10.86 15.72
N MET A 55 -5.20 -10.63 16.02
CA MET A 55 -5.89 -9.38 15.67
C MET A 55 -5.24 -8.17 16.33
N LYS A 56 -4.95 -8.24 17.64
CA LYS A 56 -4.27 -7.14 18.36
C LYS A 56 -2.85 -6.90 17.85
N GLU A 57 -2.13 -7.95 17.47
CA GLU A 57 -0.80 -7.82 16.88
C GLU A 57 -0.87 -7.18 15.49
N SER A 58 -1.85 -7.58 14.67
CA SER A 58 -2.09 -6.97 13.35
C SER A 58 -2.48 -5.49 13.45
N GLU A 59 -3.31 -5.12 14.43
CA GLU A 59 -3.67 -3.72 14.70
C GLU A 59 -2.42 -2.90 15.04
N LYS A 60 -1.61 -3.38 15.98
CA LYS A 60 -0.38 -2.69 16.38
C LYS A 60 0.59 -2.56 15.21
N TRP A 61 0.74 -3.61 14.42
CA TRP A 61 1.59 -3.60 13.24
C TRP A 61 1.07 -2.60 12.20
N MET A 62 -0.22 -2.60 11.89
CA MET A 62 -0.82 -1.66 10.94
C MET A 62 -0.69 -0.21 11.41
N LYS A 63 -1.01 0.09 12.68
CA LYS A 63 -0.88 1.45 13.23
C LYS A 63 0.56 1.95 13.24
N LYS A 64 1.52 1.08 13.60
CA LYS A 64 2.95 1.43 13.55
C LYS A 64 3.39 1.78 12.13
N ASN A 65 3.03 0.96 11.15
CA ASN A 65 3.39 1.22 9.75
C ASN A 65 2.63 2.42 9.17
N ALA A 66 1.36 2.60 9.52
CA ALA A 66 0.59 3.77 9.11
C ALA A 66 1.21 5.07 9.61
N ASN A 67 1.74 5.10 10.84
CA ASN A 67 2.46 6.25 11.36
C ASN A 67 3.76 6.54 10.57
N ILE A 68 4.49 5.49 10.15
CA ILE A 68 5.67 5.65 9.29
C ILE A 68 5.25 6.22 7.93
N CYS A 69 4.21 5.67 7.31
CA CYS A 69 3.69 6.16 6.02
C CYS A 69 3.20 7.61 6.11
N LEU A 70 2.52 7.98 7.21
CA LEU A 70 2.09 9.33 7.50
C LEU A 70 3.29 10.30 7.52
N LEU A 71 4.36 9.96 8.26
CA LEU A 71 5.57 10.78 8.32
C LEU A 71 6.21 10.95 6.94
N VAL A 72 6.34 9.86 6.17
CA VAL A 72 6.90 9.92 4.80
C VAL A 72 6.05 10.81 3.90
N ALA A 73 4.73 10.66 3.93
CA ALA A 73 3.81 11.48 3.14
C ALA A 73 3.90 12.98 3.50
N THR A 74 3.99 13.30 4.80
CA THR A 74 4.18 14.69 5.25
C THR A 74 5.50 15.27 4.74
N ILE A 75 6.60 14.50 4.77
CA ILE A 75 7.90 14.95 4.24
C ILE A 75 7.79 15.24 2.74
N ILE A 76 7.13 14.38 1.97
CA ILE A 76 6.92 14.59 0.53
C ILE A 76 6.17 15.91 0.27
N VAL A 77 5.07 16.16 1.00
CA VAL A 77 4.30 17.41 0.88
C VAL A 77 5.18 18.63 1.18
N THR A 78 6.00 18.59 2.24
CA THR A 78 6.90 19.69 2.58
C THR A 78 7.91 19.98 1.48
N ILE A 79 8.53 18.94 0.90
CA ILE A 79 9.52 19.11 -0.17
C ILE A 79 8.87 19.70 -1.43
N ILE A 80 7.69 19.20 -1.81
CA ILE A 80 6.97 19.70 -2.99
C ILE A 80 6.51 21.16 -2.78
N PHE A 81 6.05 21.51 -1.58
CA PHE A 81 5.66 22.86 -1.25
C PHE A 81 6.83 23.85 -1.38
N GLN A 82 8.01 23.46 -0.89
CA GLN A 82 9.22 24.24 -1.05
C GLN A 82 9.57 24.40 -2.55
N ALA A 83 9.61 23.30 -3.30
CA ALA A 83 9.96 23.31 -4.71
C ALA A 83 9.02 24.18 -5.57
N ASN A 84 7.70 24.12 -5.31
CA ASN A 84 6.73 24.98 -5.99
C ASN A 84 6.94 26.47 -5.70
N SER A 85 7.34 26.80 -4.46
CA SER A 85 7.64 28.18 -4.08
C SER A 85 8.85 28.72 -4.85
N ASP A 86 9.86 27.88 -5.05
CA ASP A 86 11.06 28.24 -5.81
C ASP A 86 10.75 28.46 -7.31
N ILE A 87 9.90 27.62 -7.91
CA ILE A 87 9.45 27.77 -9.31
C ILE A 87 8.72 29.10 -9.52
N SER A 88 7.86 29.50 -8.57
CA SER A 88 7.11 30.76 -8.64
C SER A 88 8.03 31.99 -8.62
N ASN A 89 9.14 31.90 -7.88
CA ASN A 89 10.10 33.00 -7.78
C ASN A 89 10.98 33.15 -9.03
N ASP A 90 11.15 32.10 -9.83
CA ASP A 90 11.99 32.10 -11.04
C ASP A 90 11.23 32.47 -12.33
N GLN A 91 10.07 33.14 -12.21
CA GLN A 91 9.35 33.70 -13.36
C GLN A 91 10.08 34.93 -13.93
N LYS A 92 11.05 34.69 -14.84
CA LYS A 92 11.60 35.74 -15.71
C LYS A 92 10.72 35.94 -16.95
N PRO A 93 10.44 37.19 -17.38
CA PRO A 93 9.48 37.48 -18.45
C PRO A 93 9.87 36.98 -19.86
N ASN A 94 11.09 36.47 -20.06
CA ASN A 94 11.66 36.14 -21.38
C ASN A 94 12.17 34.68 -21.50
N SER A 95 11.51 33.69 -20.91
CA SER A 95 11.92 32.28 -21.09
C SER A 95 11.45 31.69 -22.42
N SER A 96 12.30 30.87 -23.06
CA SER A 96 12.01 30.16 -24.30
C SER A 96 10.76 29.25 -24.21
N PRO A 97 10.05 28.99 -25.32
CA PRO A 97 8.81 28.19 -25.31
C PRO A 97 9.03 26.72 -24.87
N SER A 98 10.22 26.15 -25.02
CA SER A 98 10.54 24.81 -24.51
C SER A 98 10.61 24.77 -22.97
N SER A 99 11.00 25.87 -22.33
CA SER A 99 10.99 26.02 -20.86
C SER A 99 9.57 26.09 -20.31
N SER A 100 8.57 26.61 -21.05
CA SER A 100 7.19 26.69 -20.53
C SER A 100 6.54 25.32 -20.42
N ILE A 101 6.69 24.47 -21.44
CA ILE A 101 6.10 23.14 -21.48
C ILE A 101 6.65 22.26 -20.35
N LEU A 102 7.96 22.30 -20.10
CA LEU A 102 8.59 21.55 -19.01
C LEU A 102 8.13 22.04 -17.63
N LYS A 103 7.96 23.37 -17.45
CA LYS A 103 7.40 23.96 -16.22
C LYS A 103 5.95 23.54 -15.99
N ASP A 104 5.15 23.42 -17.04
CA ASP A 104 3.77 22.94 -16.95
C ASP A 104 3.73 21.46 -16.52
N PHE A 105 4.53 20.61 -17.15
CA PHE A 105 4.65 19.19 -16.74
C PHE A 105 5.17 19.03 -15.31
N LEU A 106 6.15 19.84 -14.91
CA LEU A 106 6.67 19.87 -13.55
C LEU A 106 5.57 20.24 -12.54
N SER A 107 4.79 21.27 -12.85
CA SER A 107 3.67 21.72 -12.01
C SER A 107 2.59 20.65 -11.89
N ILE A 108 2.21 20.00 -12.99
CA ILE A 108 1.23 18.90 -12.99
C ILE A 108 1.75 17.73 -12.14
N SER A 109 3.02 17.35 -12.29
CA SER A 109 3.64 16.29 -11.51
C SER A 109 3.60 16.59 -10.00
N ASN A 110 3.95 17.82 -9.63
CA ASN A 110 3.89 18.28 -8.24
C ASN A 110 2.46 18.28 -7.68
N ILE A 111 1.47 18.69 -8.46
CA ILE A 111 0.04 18.66 -8.05
C ILE A 111 -0.41 17.23 -7.78
N ILE A 112 -0.08 16.28 -8.67
CA ILE A 112 -0.45 14.87 -8.50
C ILE A 112 0.26 14.28 -7.29
N ALA A 113 1.56 14.54 -7.13
CA ALA A 113 2.34 14.06 -5.99
C ALA A 113 1.79 14.60 -4.66
N MET A 114 1.46 15.89 -4.59
CA MET A 114 0.91 16.52 -3.40
C MET A 114 -0.49 15.98 -3.07
N SER A 115 -1.37 15.87 -4.07
CA SER A 115 -2.74 15.37 -3.90
C SER A 115 -2.76 13.92 -3.42
N SER A 116 -1.93 13.06 -4.02
CA SER A 116 -1.79 11.66 -3.61
C SER A 116 -1.17 11.53 -2.21
N SER A 117 -0.17 12.33 -1.86
CA SER A 117 0.34 12.37 -0.48
C SER A 117 -0.72 12.82 0.53
N SER A 118 -1.56 13.80 0.21
CA SER A 118 -2.66 14.22 1.10
C SER A 118 -3.68 13.10 1.32
N ILE A 119 -4.03 12.35 0.28
CA ILE A 119 -4.90 11.16 0.40
C ILE A 119 -4.23 10.11 1.30
N ALA A 120 -2.94 9.82 1.07
CA ALA A 120 -2.18 8.91 1.92
C ALA A 120 -2.16 9.37 3.39
N ILE A 121 -1.96 10.67 3.66
CA ILE A 121 -2.03 11.24 5.01
C ILE A 121 -3.38 10.96 5.66
N MET A 122 -4.49 11.27 4.97
CA MET A 122 -5.84 11.06 5.51
C MET A 122 -6.10 9.58 5.83
N LEU A 123 -5.74 8.67 4.94
CA LEU A 123 -5.94 7.23 5.13
C LEU A 123 -5.07 6.66 6.25
N ASN A 124 -3.81 7.10 6.36
CA ASN A 124 -2.93 6.66 7.45
C ASN A 124 -3.38 7.22 8.81
N LEU A 125 -3.86 8.46 8.86
CA LEU A 125 -4.47 9.03 10.06
C LEU A 125 -5.74 8.27 10.47
N PHE A 126 -6.60 7.94 9.50
CA PHE A 126 -7.79 7.12 9.74
C PHE A 126 -7.41 5.80 10.44
N ILE A 127 -6.33 5.15 9.98
CA ILE A 127 -5.86 3.89 10.58
C ILE A 127 -5.39 4.08 12.02
N ILE A 128 -4.61 5.13 12.28
CA ILE A 128 -4.08 5.42 13.62
C ILE A 128 -5.22 5.68 14.61
N ILE A 129 -6.23 6.45 14.20
CA ILE A 129 -7.35 6.88 15.06
C ILE A 129 -8.39 5.77 15.24
N SER A 130 -8.58 4.91 14.25
CA SER A 130 -9.53 3.79 14.30
C SER A 130 -9.26 2.82 15.46
N ARG A 131 -10.30 2.15 15.97
CA ARG A 131 -10.19 1.10 17.00
C ARG A 131 -10.56 -0.25 16.36
N PHE A 132 -9.68 -1.24 16.41
CA PHE A 132 -9.91 -2.58 15.83
C PHE A 132 -10.85 -3.48 16.68
N SER A 133 -11.87 -2.91 17.33
CA SER A 133 -12.71 -3.64 18.30
C SER A 133 -14.04 -4.15 17.75
N GLU A 134 -14.37 -3.84 16.50
CA GLU A 134 -15.60 -4.31 15.84
C GLU A 134 -15.20 -5.17 14.64
N ASP A 135 -15.66 -6.43 14.62
CA ASP A 135 -15.34 -7.39 13.55
C ASP A 135 -15.69 -6.85 12.15
N ASP A 136 -16.70 -5.97 12.05
CA ASP A 136 -17.12 -5.31 10.82
C ASP A 136 -16.21 -4.16 10.36
N LEU A 137 -15.36 -3.62 11.24
CA LEU A 137 -14.44 -2.52 10.92
C LEU A 137 -13.06 -3.00 10.45
N PHE A 138 -12.73 -4.29 10.59
CA PHE A 138 -11.42 -4.80 10.19
C PHE A 138 -11.17 -4.69 8.68
N LEU A 139 -12.17 -5.04 7.86
CA LEU A 139 -12.05 -5.05 6.40
C LEU A 139 -11.91 -3.64 5.80
N PRO A 140 -12.75 -2.64 6.16
CA PRO A 140 -12.57 -1.26 5.73
C PRO A 140 -11.19 -0.69 6.07
N LEU A 141 -10.66 -1.09 7.23
CA LEU A 141 -9.39 -0.60 7.75
C LEU A 141 -8.19 -1.19 7.01
N LEU A 142 -8.25 -2.48 6.67
CA LEU A 142 -7.27 -3.15 5.82
C LEU A 142 -7.24 -2.54 4.42
N LEU A 143 -8.41 -2.25 3.84
CA LEU A 143 -8.55 -1.59 2.56
C LEU A 143 -7.98 -0.16 2.61
N ALA A 144 -8.29 0.61 3.65
CA ALA A 144 -7.74 1.95 3.84
C ALA A 144 -6.20 1.93 3.90
N PHE A 145 -5.60 0.91 4.55
CA PHE A 145 -4.15 0.74 4.61
C PHE A 145 -3.53 0.45 3.24
N ILE A 146 -4.12 -0.48 2.49
CA ILE A 146 -3.68 -0.82 1.12
C ILE A 146 -3.75 0.41 0.22
N ILE A 147 -4.90 1.10 0.21
CA ILE A 147 -5.09 2.30 -0.62
C ILE A 147 -4.14 3.42 -0.18
N GLY A 148 -3.90 3.57 1.12
CA GLY A 148 -2.94 4.54 1.66
C GLY A 148 -1.51 4.30 1.17
N ILE A 149 -1.03 3.05 1.20
CA ILE A 149 0.30 2.68 0.68
C ILE A 149 0.38 2.90 -0.83
N LEU A 150 -0.65 2.51 -1.59
CA LEU A 150 -0.69 2.71 -3.05
C LEU A 150 -0.67 4.19 -3.41
N SER A 151 -1.44 5.00 -2.70
CA SER A 151 -1.48 6.46 -2.90
C SER A 151 -0.12 7.09 -2.59
N LEU A 152 0.55 6.66 -1.50
CA LEU A 152 1.90 7.09 -1.17
C LEU A 152 2.92 6.69 -2.26
N TYR A 153 2.80 5.48 -2.81
CA TYR A 153 3.68 5.03 -3.88
C TYR A 153 3.51 5.85 -5.16
N VAL A 154 2.27 6.16 -5.54
CA VAL A 154 1.98 7.09 -6.65
C VAL A 154 2.65 8.45 -6.39
N SER A 155 2.55 8.96 -5.16
CA SER A 155 3.20 10.22 -4.78
C SER A 155 4.72 10.19 -4.99
N VAL A 156 5.38 9.10 -4.58
CA VAL A 156 6.83 8.91 -4.78
C VAL A 156 7.20 8.89 -6.26
N ILE A 157 6.44 8.22 -7.13
CA ILE A 157 6.71 8.21 -8.57
C ILE A 157 6.71 9.62 -9.14
N PHE A 158 5.65 10.40 -8.87
CA PHE A 158 5.53 11.76 -9.40
C PHE A 158 6.52 12.75 -8.75
N MET A 159 6.92 12.52 -7.50
CA MET A 159 7.99 13.28 -6.85
C MET A 159 9.34 13.02 -7.54
N MET A 160 9.66 11.77 -7.86
CA MET A 160 10.89 11.42 -8.61
C MET A 160 10.85 12.04 -10.02
N THR A 161 9.73 11.91 -10.74
CA THR A 161 9.54 12.58 -12.03
C THR A 161 9.77 14.09 -11.97
N SER A 162 9.29 14.74 -10.91
CA SER A 162 9.49 16.18 -10.66
C SER A 162 10.97 16.53 -10.44
N PHE A 163 11.70 15.69 -9.70
CA PHE A 163 13.14 15.82 -9.51
C PHE A 163 13.91 15.65 -10.83
N CYS A 164 13.54 14.68 -11.66
CA CYS A 164 14.07 14.47 -13.00
C CYS A 164 13.87 15.71 -13.90
N LEU A 165 12.66 16.27 -13.91
CA LEU A 165 12.34 17.47 -14.68
C LEU A 165 13.14 18.68 -14.20
N THR A 166 13.26 18.85 -12.88
CA THR A 166 14.00 19.96 -12.27
C THR A 166 15.50 19.85 -12.57
N THR A 167 16.08 18.66 -12.46
CA THR A 167 17.50 18.43 -12.80
C THR A 167 17.75 18.67 -14.28
N PHE A 168 16.88 18.19 -15.17
CA PHE A 168 16.97 18.46 -16.60
C PHE A 168 16.92 19.97 -16.92
N MET A 169 16.11 20.75 -16.20
CA MET A 169 16.06 22.20 -16.36
C MET A 169 17.27 22.94 -15.76
N ALA A 170 17.86 22.39 -14.69
CA ALA A 170 18.93 23.04 -13.94
C ALA A 170 20.34 22.82 -14.53
N THR A 171 20.54 21.81 -15.38
CA THR A 171 21.86 21.49 -15.93
C THR A 171 21.82 21.10 -17.40
N GLU A 172 22.87 21.49 -18.14
CA GLU A 172 23.13 21.01 -19.51
C GLU A 172 24.04 19.77 -19.53
N SER A 173 24.56 19.34 -18.37
CA SER A 173 25.47 18.21 -18.28
C SER A 173 24.73 16.88 -18.38
N LEU A 174 24.93 16.18 -19.49
CA LEU A 174 24.36 14.84 -19.74
C LEU A 174 24.75 13.82 -18.67
N ALA A 175 25.95 13.93 -18.10
CA ALA A 175 26.41 13.00 -17.06
C ALA A 175 25.55 13.11 -15.78
N ILE A 176 25.16 14.33 -15.40
CA ILE A 176 24.32 14.56 -14.21
C ILE A 176 22.91 14.04 -14.45
N ILE A 177 22.37 14.27 -15.65
CA ILE A 177 21.03 13.81 -16.05
C ILE A 177 20.97 12.27 -16.05
N ILE A 178 21.97 11.59 -16.63
CA ILE A 178 22.03 10.13 -16.63
C ILE A 178 22.11 9.58 -15.20
N CYS A 179 22.98 10.16 -14.36
CA CYS A 179 23.07 9.75 -12.95
C CYS A 179 21.74 9.94 -12.19
N ALA A 180 21.00 11.02 -12.45
CA ALA A 180 19.71 11.27 -11.81
C ALA A 180 18.68 10.20 -12.19
N ILE A 181 18.56 9.88 -13.49
CA ILE A 181 17.65 8.85 -13.99
C ILE A 181 17.96 7.48 -13.39
N GLU A 182 19.24 7.10 -13.32
CA GLU A 182 19.66 5.82 -12.73
C GLU A 182 19.32 5.74 -11.24
N LEU A 183 19.53 6.82 -10.50
CA LEU A 183 19.24 6.88 -9.06
C LEU A 183 17.73 6.84 -8.78
N GLU A 184 16.92 7.48 -9.61
CA GLU A 184 15.46 7.52 -9.48
C GLU A 184 14.78 6.19 -9.82
N LEU A 185 15.35 5.40 -10.74
CA LEU A 185 14.80 4.12 -11.12
C LEU A 185 14.86 3.10 -9.96
N LEU A 186 15.84 3.25 -9.06
CA LEU A 186 16.04 2.38 -7.91
C LEU A 186 14.82 2.31 -6.98
N PRO A 187 14.31 3.41 -6.38
CA PRO A 187 13.14 3.36 -5.51
C PRO A 187 11.86 2.90 -6.24
N ILE A 188 11.71 3.24 -7.53
CA ILE A 188 10.54 2.84 -8.34
C ILE A 188 10.47 1.32 -8.50
N ILE A 189 11.60 0.66 -8.77
CA ILE A 189 11.63 -0.80 -8.94
C ILE A 189 11.67 -1.53 -7.59
N LEU A 190 12.44 -1.00 -6.64
CA LEU A 190 12.72 -1.66 -5.37
C LEU A 190 11.46 -1.71 -4.48
N PHE A 191 10.67 -0.64 -4.43
CA PHE A 191 9.54 -0.55 -3.51
C PHE A 191 8.45 -1.60 -3.79
N PRO A 192 7.91 -1.77 -5.02
CA PRO A 192 6.95 -2.82 -5.31
C PRO A 192 7.48 -4.23 -5.01
N TYR A 193 8.78 -4.46 -5.26
CA TYR A 193 9.41 -5.74 -4.99
C TYR A 193 9.42 -6.06 -3.49
N LEU A 194 9.76 -5.08 -2.64
CA LEU A 194 9.81 -5.24 -1.18
C LEU A 194 8.42 -5.36 -0.54
N VAL A 195 7.42 -4.62 -1.04
CA VAL A 195 6.07 -4.62 -0.43
C VAL A 195 5.19 -5.76 -0.96
N ARG A 196 5.58 -6.42 -2.06
CA ARG A 196 4.86 -7.57 -2.63
C ARG A 196 4.44 -8.66 -1.63
N PRO A 197 5.31 -9.22 -0.75
CA PRO A 197 4.88 -10.25 0.20
C PRO A 197 3.78 -9.74 1.14
N ILE A 198 3.91 -8.50 1.62
CA ILE A 198 2.94 -7.85 2.49
C ILE A 198 1.58 -7.75 1.78
N PHE A 199 1.54 -7.30 0.53
CA PHE A 199 0.28 -7.23 -0.22
C PHE A 199 -0.35 -8.61 -0.46
N ILE A 200 0.45 -9.66 -0.71
CA ILE A 200 -0.07 -11.02 -0.87
C ILE A 200 -0.73 -11.49 0.43
N ASP A 201 -0.06 -11.32 1.56
CA ASP A 201 -0.58 -11.73 2.87
C ASP A 201 -1.87 -10.96 3.23
N LEU A 202 -1.93 -9.66 2.91
CA LEU A 202 -3.10 -8.82 3.14
C LEU A 202 -4.29 -9.22 2.24
N ILE A 203 -4.04 -9.51 0.95
CA ILE A 203 -5.08 -9.96 0.02
C ILE A 203 -5.61 -11.35 0.42
N ASP A 204 -4.72 -12.26 0.81
CA ASP A 204 -5.11 -13.58 1.30
C ASP A 204 -5.97 -13.45 2.59
N SER A 205 -5.63 -12.50 3.47
CA SER A 205 -6.44 -12.16 4.67
C SER A 205 -7.84 -11.61 4.31
N ILE A 206 -7.94 -10.73 3.30
CA ILE A 206 -9.23 -10.23 2.79
C ILE A 206 -10.09 -11.37 2.25
N CYS A 207 -9.51 -12.26 1.44
CA CYS A 207 -10.23 -13.39 0.85
C CYS A 207 -10.72 -14.36 1.92
N CYS A 208 -9.89 -14.64 2.93
CA CYS A 208 -10.25 -15.51 4.05
C CYS A 208 -11.33 -14.88 4.95
N SER A 209 -11.33 -13.55 5.11
CA SER A 209 -12.37 -12.81 5.82
C SER A 209 -13.72 -12.83 5.08
N GLN A 210 -13.73 -12.55 3.77
CA GLN A 210 -14.94 -12.64 2.95
C GLN A 210 -15.54 -14.06 2.92
N SER A 211 -14.70 -15.10 2.98
CA SER A 211 -15.18 -16.48 3.13
C SER A 211 -15.99 -16.70 4.42
N LYS A 212 -15.80 -15.91 5.49
CA LYS A 212 -16.62 -16.01 6.70
C LYS A 212 -17.98 -15.34 6.54
N TYR A 213 -18.03 -14.21 5.84
CA TYR A 213 -19.27 -13.49 5.54
C TYR A 213 -20.14 -14.22 4.52
N PHE A 214 -19.53 -14.90 3.54
CA PHE A 214 -20.29 -15.74 2.58
C PHE A 214 -20.80 -17.03 3.22
N VAL A 215 -20.16 -17.48 4.30
CA VAL A 215 -20.71 -18.56 5.11
C VAL A 215 -21.99 -18.04 5.79
N LEU A 216 -22.07 -16.75 6.18
CA LEU A 216 -23.19 -16.10 6.92
C LEU A 216 -24.55 -15.97 6.22
N TYR A 217 -24.62 -16.18 4.91
CA TYR A 217 -25.86 -16.15 4.14
C TYR A 217 -26.17 -17.49 3.47
#